data_AF-A0A920YMP0-F1
#
_entry.id   AF-A0A920YMP0-F1
#
_cell.length_a   1.000
_cell.length_b   1.000
_cell.length_c   1.000
_cell.angle_alpha   90.00
_cell.angle_beta   90.00
_cell.angle_gamma   90.00
#
_symmetry.space_group_name_H-M   'P 1'
#
loop_
_entity.id
_entity.type
_entity.pdbx_description
1 polymer ?
#
loop_
_entity_poly.entity_id
_entity_poly.type
_entity_poly.pdbx_seq_one_letter_code
_entity_poly.pdbx_strand_id
1 'polypeptide(L)'
;LLAIGKVLKRRSGEAVKEVRKITGKLITVAKKTVTEAKTVLDRCKEKSDGMVARLTTTLEKFVSATEQVIAQTEEVQAGNRHIPERLVSLFDPEARPIKKGKLKSPTEFGRKVVLEESEERIIVGFQVLKGNPADNTLLEDSIDRYRKVFHRPPLAVSTDRGFYSKDNEEMLRGKYVRQFAIPKPGKRSAERKQLESSSRFKRLQKWRAGGEGTIGLLKRKYGLRRSLFRGTPGNNCWVALSILTYNFTRIATLSLETGS
;
A
#
# COMPACT_ATOMS: atom_id res chain seq x y z
N LEU A 1 22.85 -8.55 6.40
CA LEU A 1 21.72 -7.62 6.65
C LEU A 1 21.81 -6.90 8.00
N LEU A 2 22.08 -7.60 9.12
CA LEU A 2 22.25 -6.99 10.45
C LEU A 2 23.34 -5.90 10.52
N ALA A 3 24.43 -6.05 9.76
CA ALA A 3 25.50 -5.06 9.69
C ALA A 3 25.03 -3.70 9.14
N ILE A 4 24.29 -3.69 8.02
CA ILE A 4 23.77 -2.46 7.38
C ILE A 4 22.83 -1.71 8.32
N GLY A 5 21.93 -2.42 9.00
CA GLY A 5 20.99 -1.83 9.97
C GLY A 5 21.68 -1.21 11.18
N LYS A 6 22.81 -1.76 11.64
CA LYS A 6 23.63 -1.18 12.72
C LYS A 6 24.37 0.09 12.26
N VAL A 7 24.90 0.09 11.04
CA VAL A 7 25.65 1.22 10.48
C VAL A 7 24.73 2.40 10.16
N LEU A 8 23.55 2.16 9.55
CA LEU A 8 22.58 3.22 9.22
C LEU A 8 22.02 3.98 10.44
N LYS A 9 22.11 3.40 11.65
CA LYS A 9 21.73 4.10 12.88
C LYS A 9 22.73 5.20 13.27
N ARG A 10 23.96 5.15 12.76
CA ARG A 10 25.00 6.16 13.00
C ARG A 10 24.77 7.29 12.00
N ARG A 11 24.27 8.44 12.45
CA ARG A 11 23.95 9.60 11.60
C ARG A 11 25.22 10.38 11.18
N SER A 12 26.17 9.72 10.53
CA SER A 12 27.42 10.35 10.05
C SER A 12 27.67 10.10 8.55
N GLY A 13 28.46 10.96 7.90
CA GLY A 13 28.87 10.78 6.50
C GLY A 13 29.74 9.53 6.28
N GLU A 14 30.47 9.10 7.30
CA GLU A 14 31.25 7.85 7.30
C GLU A 14 30.36 6.61 7.26
N ALA A 15 29.24 6.62 7.99
CA ALA A 15 28.27 5.53 7.96
C ALA A 15 27.70 5.31 6.55
N VAL A 16 27.52 6.38 5.77
CA VAL A 16 27.07 6.29 4.38
C VAL A 16 28.13 5.63 3.49
N LYS A 17 29.42 5.98 3.66
CA LYS A 17 30.53 5.36 2.91
C LYS A 17 30.66 3.86 3.24
N GLU A 18 30.54 3.50 4.52
CA GLU A 18 30.59 2.11 4.97
C GLU A 18 29.43 1.29 4.41
N VAL A 19 28.20 1.83 4.44
CA VAL A 19 27.03 1.19 3.82
C VAL A 19 27.25 0.97 2.33
N ARG A 20 27.76 1.98 1.61
CA ARG A 20 28.09 1.84 0.17
C ARG A 20 29.08 0.72 -0.09
N LYS A 21 30.13 0.59 0.73
CA LYS A 21 31.11 -0.50 0.61
C LYS A 21 30.49 -1.88 0.83
N ILE A 22 29.64 -2.03 1.86
CA ILE A 22 28.94 -3.29 2.13
C ILE A 22 27.98 -3.63 0.97
N THR A 23 27.22 -2.65 0.49
CA THR A 23 26.30 -2.82 -0.64
C THR A 23 27.04 -3.25 -1.90
N GLY A 24 28.23 -2.68 -2.19
CA GLY A 24 29.06 -3.11 -3.31
C GLY A 24 29.45 -4.60 -3.23
N LYS A 25 29.88 -5.07 -2.05
CA LYS A 25 30.17 -6.50 -1.84
C LYS A 25 28.95 -7.39 -2.06
N LEU A 26 27.76 -6.94 -1.64
CA LEU A 26 26.51 -7.68 -1.86
C LEU A 26 26.14 -7.77 -3.34
N ILE A 27 26.38 -6.73 -4.12
CA ILE A 27 26.16 -6.76 -5.58
C ILE A 27 27.06 -7.83 -6.23
N THR A 28 28.33 -7.91 -5.84
CA THR A 28 29.24 -8.94 -6.37
C THR A 28 28.73 -10.36 -6.10
N VAL A 29 28.30 -10.64 -4.87
CA VAL A 29 27.72 -11.95 -4.50
C VAL A 29 26.45 -12.21 -5.30
N ALA A 30 25.55 -11.23 -5.39
CA ALA A 30 24.29 -11.38 -6.12
C ALA A 30 24.52 -11.66 -7.62
N LYS A 31 25.48 -10.99 -8.26
CA LYS A 31 25.87 -11.26 -9.65
C LYS A 31 26.34 -12.70 -9.83
N LYS A 32 27.21 -13.19 -8.93
CA LYS A 32 27.69 -14.58 -8.97
C LYS A 32 26.53 -15.57 -8.84
N THR A 33 25.62 -15.36 -7.88
CA THR A 33 24.44 -16.21 -7.69
C THR A 33 23.51 -16.21 -8.91
N VAL A 34 23.32 -15.06 -9.56
CA VAL A 34 22.54 -14.96 -10.81
C VAL A 34 23.20 -15.78 -11.93
N THR A 35 24.51 -15.70 -12.10
CA THR A 35 25.24 -16.50 -13.10
C THR A 35 25.08 -17.99 -12.85
N GLU A 36 25.26 -18.45 -11.61
CA GLU A 36 25.07 -19.85 -11.23
C GLU A 36 23.63 -20.32 -11.48
N ALA A 37 22.64 -19.49 -11.12
CA ALA A 37 21.23 -19.79 -11.36
C ALA A 37 20.88 -19.91 -12.85
N LYS A 38 21.48 -19.06 -13.72
CA LYS A 38 21.32 -19.17 -15.18
C LYS A 38 21.89 -20.47 -15.72
N THR A 39 23.06 -20.91 -15.25
CA THR A 39 23.64 -22.21 -15.61
C THR A 39 22.70 -23.37 -15.24
N VAL A 40 22.03 -23.29 -14.08
CA VAL A 40 21.02 -24.28 -13.69
C VAL A 40 19.80 -24.24 -14.61
N LEU A 41 19.30 -23.04 -14.94
CA LEU A 41 18.17 -22.87 -15.86
C LEU A 41 18.45 -23.49 -17.24
N ASP A 42 19.65 -23.29 -17.78
CA ASP A 42 20.03 -23.85 -19.08
C ASP A 42 20.00 -25.39 -19.07
N ARG A 43 20.45 -26.02 -17.97
CA ARG A 43 20.39 -27.49 -17.79
C ARG A 43 18.96 -28.02 -17.61
N CYS A 44 18.03 -27.17 -17.20
CA CYS A 44 16.63 -27.56 -16.96
C CYS A 44 15.74 -27.48 -18.21
N LYS A 45 16.20 -26.83 -19.30
CA LYS A 45 15.42 -26.65 -20.55
C LYS A 45 15.08 -27.96 -21.27
N GLU A 46 15.83 -29.03 -21.01
CA GLU A 46 15.69 -30.32 -21.69
C GLU A 46 14.78 -31.33 -20.96
N LYS A 47 14.18 -30.97 -19.82
CA LYS A 47 13.41 -31.91 -18.99
C LYS A 47 11.89 -31.69 -19.12
N SER A 48 11.15 -32.77 -19.38
CA SER A 48 9.68 -32.75 -19.56
C SER A 48 8.86 -32.93 -18.28
N ASP A 49 9.49 -32.89 -17.11
CA ASP A 49 8.80 -33.06 -15.84
C ASP A 49 8.04 -31.78 -15.41
N GLY A 50 6.76 -31.93 -15.07
CA GLY A 50 5.88 -30.80 -14.72
C GLY A 50 6.27 -30.07 -13.43
N MET A 51 6.91 -30.74 -12.47
CA MET A 51 7.45 -30.09 -11.27
C MET A 51 8.71 -29.31 -11.60
N VAL A 52 9.61 -29.89 -12.42
CA VAL A 52 10.80 -29.21 -12.91
C VAL A 52 10.42 -27.95 -13.67
N ALA A 53 9.45 -28.01 -14.59
CA ALA A 53 8.98 -26.83 -15.34
C ALA A 53 8.48 -25.70 -14.43
N ARG A 54 7.73 -26.02 -13.36
CA ARG A 54 7.25 -25.03 -12.37
C ARG A 54 8.39 -24.40 -11.57
N LEU A 55 9.38 -25.20 -11.16
CA LEU A 55 10.55 -24.70 -10.46
C LEU A 55 11.44 -23.83 -11.36
N THR A 56 11.64 -24.24 -12.62
CA THR A 56 12.34 -23.46 -13.64
C THR A 56 11.68 -22.09 -13.82
N THR A 57 10.35 -22.05 -14.04
CA THR A 57 9.59 -20.79 -14.17
C THR A 57 9.73 -19.91 -12.92
N THR A 58 9.79 -20.52 -11.73
CA THR A 58 9.95 -19.80 -10.47
C THR A 58 11.36 -19.21 -10.35
N LEU A 59 12.38 -19.99 -10.70
CA LEU A 59 13.77 -19.57 -10.70
C LEU A 59 14.01 -18.44 -11.71
N GLU A 60 13.46 -18.53 -12.93
CA GLU A 60 13.52 -17.46 -13.94
C GLU A 60 12.99 -16.13 -13.40
N LYS A 61 11.83 -16.16 -12.72
CA LYS A 61 11.24 -14.97 -12.08
C LYS A 61 12.17 -14.38 -11.03
N PHE A 62 12.80 -15.22 -10.19
CA PHE A 62 13.74 -14.75 -9.18
C PHE A 62 15.04 -14.20 -9.78
N VAL A 63 15.56 -14.83 -10.83
CA VAL A 63 16.75 -14.36 -11.56
C VAL A 63 16.47 -12.97 -12.14
N SER A 64 15.39 -12.82 -12.90
CA SER A 64 15.00 -11.53 -13.50
C SER A 64 14.80 -10.44 -12.45
N ALA A 65 14.10 -10.75 -11.35
CA ALA A 65 13.92 -9.81 -10.24
C ALA A 65 15.25 -9.43 -9.57
N THR A 66 16.17 -10.39 -9.41
CA THR A 66 17.48 -10.15 -8.79
C THR A 66 18.37 -9.28 -9.68
N GLU A 67 18.35 -9.50 -11.00
CA GLU A 67 19.02 -8.63 -11.98
C GLU A 67 18.51 -7.19 -11.91
N GLN A 68 17.20 -7.02 -11.82
CA GLN A 68 16.60 -5.69 -11.63
C GLN A 68 17.05 -5.04 -10.31
N VAL A 69 17.10 -5.79 -9.20
CA VAL A 69 17.62 -5.27 -7.93
C VAL A 69 19.09 -4.86 -8.07
N ILE A 70 19.92 -5.66 -8.75
CA ILE A 70 21.34 -5.33 -9.00
C ILE A 70 21.44 -4.00 -9.76
N ALA A 71 20.75 -3.87 -10.90
CA ALA A 71 20.76 -2.66 -11.72
C ALA A 71 20.32 -1.42 -10.92
N GLN A 72 19.18 -1.50 -10.22
CA GLN A 72 18.68 -0.40 -9.39
C GLN A 72 19.64 -0.05 -8.23
N THR A 73 20.39 -1.03 -7.72
CA THR A 73 21.36 -0.78 -6.64
C THR A 73 22.63 -0.11 -7.18
N GLU A 74 23.07 -0.46 -8.39
CA GLU A 74 24.19 0.18 -9.08
C GLU A 74 23.87 1.65 -9.40
N GLU A 75 22.66 1.95 -9.86
CA GLU A 75 22.19 3.33 -10.03
C GLU A 75 22.29 4.15 -8.72
N VAL A 76 21.87 3.56 -7.60
CA VAL A 76 21.97 4.20 -6.28
C VAL A 76 23.42 4.44 -5.85
N GLN A 77 24.33 3.52 -6.20
CA GLN A 77 25.77 3.69 -5.96
C GLN A 77 26.35 4.81 -6.81
N ALA A 78 25.93 4.91 -8.07
CA ALA A 78 26.30 5.98 -9.00
C ALA A 78 25.74 7.36 -8.60
N GLY A 79 24.80 7.40 -7.65
CA GLY A 79 24.27 8.64 -7.08
C GLY A 79 22.79 8.88 -7.36
N ASN A 80 22.15 8.08 -8.21
CA ASN A 80 20.72 8.20 -8.47
C ASN A 80 19.90 7.69 -7.27
N ARG A 81 19.30 8.62 -6.51
CA ARG A 81 18.46 8.29 -5.35
C ARG A 81 16.98 8.13 -5.70
N HIS A 82 16.60 8.41 -6.94
CA HIS A 82 15.21 8.37 -7.39
C HIS A 82 15.03 7.25 -8.41
N ILE A 83 14.62 6.08 -7.90
CA ILE A 83 14.36 4.89 -8.71
C ILE A 83 12.84 4.73 -8.85
N PRO A 84 12.27 4.94 -10.06
CA PRO A 84 10.87 4.63 -10.31
C PRO A 84 10.64 3.11 -10.17
N GLU A 85 9.46 2.71 -9.69
CA GLU A 85 9.09 1.30 -9.52
C GLU A 85 10.16 0.46 -8.80
N ARG A 86 10.78 1.06 -7.77
CA ARG A 86 11.84 0.41 -6.99
C ARG A 86 11.40 -0.94 -6.44
N LEU A 87 12.15 -1.96 -6.79
CA LEU A 87 11.94 -3.32 -6.33
C LEU A 87 12.49 -3.46 -4.90
N VAL A 88 11.60 -3.77 -3.96
CA VAL A 88 11.94 -3.86 -2.52
C VAL A 88 11.70 -5.25 -1.94
N SER A 89 11.13 -6.17 -2.72
CA SER A 89 10.87 -7.55 -2.33
C SER A 89 10.91 -8.46 -3.55
N LEU A 90 11.72 -9.52 -3.47
CA LEU A 90 11.73 -10.59 -4.48
C LEU A 90 10.46 -11.44 -4.43
N PHE A 91 9.76 -11.47 -3.29
CA PHE A 91 8.55 -12.27 -3.08
C PHE A 91 7.26 -11.51 -3.41
N ASP A 92 7.35 -10.18 -3.44
CA ASP A 92 6.25 -9.32 -3.87
C ASP A 92 6.78 -8.13 -4.68
N PRO A 93 7.02 -8.32 -5.99
CA PRO A 93 7.64 -7.31 -6.84
C PRO A 93 6.86 -6.00 -6.98
N GLU A 94 5.56 -5.98 -6.66
CA GLU A 94 4.76 -4.75 -6.71
C GLU A 94 4.60 -4.08 -5.33
N ALA A 95 5.17 -4.64 -4.26
CA ALA A 95 5.28 -3.91 -3.01
C ALA A 95 6.11 -2.64 -3.23
N ARG A 96 5.70 -1.54 -2.61
CA ARG A 96 6.39 -0.25 -2.75
C ARG A 96 6.84 0.31 -1.42
N PRO A 97 7.91 1.14 -1.41
CA PRO A 97 8.19 2.02 -0.29
C PRO A 97 7.09 3.09 -0.19
N ILE A 98 6.48 3.18 0.98
CA ILE A 98 5.41 4.12 1.31
C ILE A 98 5.95 5.06 2.38
N LYS A 99 6.27 6.30 2.00
CA LYS A 99 6.73 7.31 2.96
C LYS A 99 5.61 7.63 3.96
N LYS A 100 5.91 7.47 5.25
CA LYS A 100 5.02 7.87 6.33
C LYS A 100 5.62 9.12 6.97
N GLY A 101 4.81 10.13 7.28
CA GLY A 101 5.23 11.34 7.99
C GLY A 101 5.65 11.11 9.45
N LYS A 102 6.04 9.89 9.84
CA LYS A 102 6.40 9.51 11.20
C LYS A 102 7.92 9.60 11.39
N LEU A 103 8.37 10.32 12.41
CA LEU A 103 9.80 10.53 12.71
C LEU A 103 10.59 9.24 12.98
N LYS A 104 9.98 8.22 13.59
CA LYS A 104 10.65 6.95 13.95
C LYS A 104 10.69 5.91 12.83
N SER A 105 9.76 5.97 11.88
CA SER A 105 9.63 5.03 10.76
C SER A 105 9.16 5.79 9.52
N PRO A 106 10.08 6.50 8.85
CA PRO A 106 9.73 7.41 7.76
C PRO A 106 9.25 6.69 6.49
N THR A 107 9.43 5.36 6.40
CA THR A 107 9.01 4.56 5.24
C THR A 107 8.55 3.19 5.70
N GLU A 108 7.35 2.81 5.30
CA GLU A 108 6.82 1.45 5.40
C GLU A 108 6.93 0.76 4.02
N PHE A 109 6.86 -0.57 3.98
CA PHE A 109 6.92 -1.32 2.72
C PHE A 109 5.70 -2.24 2.61
N GLY A 110 5.09 -2.29 1.43
CA GLY A 110 3.97 -3.18 1.16
C GLY A 110 3.08 -2.72 0.02
N ARG A 111 1.90 -3.32 -0.08
CA ARG A 111 0.83 -2.89 -0.97
C ARG A 111 0.03 -1.77 -0.33
N LYS A 112 -0.37 -0.78 -1.12
CA LYS A 112 -1.31 0.24 -0.68
C LYS A 112 -2.73 -0.25 -0.91
N VAL A 113 -3.61 -0.06 0.08
CA VAL A 113 -5.00 -0.49 0.04
C VAL A 113 -5.88 0.70 0.40
N VAL A 114 -6.90 0.96 -0.43
CA VAL A 114 -8.00 1.89 -0.11
C VAL A 114 -9.15 1.08 0.46
N LEU A 115 -9.79 1.60 1.51
CA LEU A 115 -10.97 1.01 2.13
C LEU A 115 -12.11 2.04 2.11
N GLU A 116 -13.31 1.58 1.82
CA GLU A 116 -14.56 2.34 1.90
C GLU A 116 -15.38 1.75 3.05
N GLU A 117 -15.72 2.59 4.03
CA GLU A 117 -16.39 2.17 5.27
C GLU A 117 -17.75 2.89 5.38
N SER A 118 -18.81 2.14 5.72
CA SER A 118 -20.15 2.68 6.03
C SER A 118 -20.23 3.23 7.45
N GLU A 119 -21.27 3.99 7.76
CA GLU A 119 -21.48 4.60 9.08
C GLU A 119 -21.42 3.58 10.24
N GLU A 120 -21.91 2.36 9.99
CA GLU A 120 -21.97 1.21 10.91
C GLU A 120 -20.64 0.44 11.03
N ARG A 121 -19.56 0.94 10.42
CA ARG A 121 -18.22 0.30 10.37
C ARG A 121 -18.21 -1.00 9.57
N ILE A 122 -19.00 -1.09 8.51
CA ILE A 122 -18.91 -2.17 7.53
C ILE A 122 -18.01 -1.70 6.39
N ILE A 123 -17.05 -2.51 5.98
CA ILE A 123 -16.25 -2.21 4.79
C ILE A 123 -17.06 -2.58 3.56
N VAL A 124 -17.50 -1.57 2.81
CA VAL A 124 -18.39 -1.74 1.65
C VAL A 124 -17.64 -1.81 0.32
N GLY A 125 -16.36 -1.45 0.33
CA GLY A 125 -15.50 -1.51 -0.84
C GLY A 125 -14.03 -1.44 -0.47
N PHE A 126 -13.16 -1.97 -1.34
CA PHE A 126 -11.73 -1.85 -1.19
C PHE A 126 -11.03 -1.96 -2.55
N GLN A 127 -9.78 -1.51 -2.60
CA GLN A 127 -8.91 -1.70 -3.75
C GLN A 127 -7.47 -1.87 -3.29
N VAL A 128 -6.82 -2.96 -3.70
CA VAL A 128 -5.36 -3.10 -3.59
C VAL A 128 -4.74 -2.40 -4.80
N LEU A 129 -3.95 -1.36 -4.53
CA LEU A 129 -3.38 -0.52 -5.58
C LEU A 129 -2.09 -1.13 -6.12
N LYS A 130 -1.89 -0.96 -7.41
CA LYS A 130 -0.59 -1.14 -8.05
C LYS A 130 0.26 0.09 -7.74
N GLY A 131 1.49 -0.12 -7.29
CA GLY A 131 2.40 0.97 -6.99
C GLY A 131 2.04 1.73 -5.70
N ASN A 132 2.36 3.03 -5.68
CA ASN A 132 2.00 3.96 -4.60
C ASN A 132 1.46 5.26 -5.21
N PRO A 133 0.29 5.24 -5.88
CA PRO A 133 -0.34 6.43 -6.44
C PRO A 133 -0.65 7.45 -5.35
N ALA A 134 -0.76 8.73 -5.70
CA ALA A 134 -1.08 9.79 -4.75
C ALA A 134 -2.51 9.62 -4.21
N ASP A 135 -2.74 9.91 -2.92
CA ASP A 135 -4.06 9.70 -2.28
C ASP A 135 -5.17 10.51 -2.96
N ASN A 136 -4.84 11.71 -3.45
CA ASN A 136 -5.77 12.59 -4.14
C ASN A 136 -6.26 12.08 -5.50
N THR A 137 -5.69 11.01 -6.06
CA THR A 137 -6.18 10.42 -7.33
C THR A 137 -7.11 9.22 -7.11
N LEU A 138 -7.38 8.85 -5.85
CA LEU A 138 -8.05 7.58 -5.52
C LEU A 138 -9.54 7.72 -5.22
N LEU A 139 -10.01 8.96 -5.04
CA LEU A 139 -11.37 9.20 -4.54
C LEU A 139 -12.43 8.83 -5.57
N GLU A 140 -12.24 9.23 -6.83
CA GLU A 140 -13.20 8.96 -7.90
C GLU A 140 -13.47 7.46 -8.08
N ASP A 141 -12.42 6.65 -8.21
CA ASP A 141 -12.53 5.19 -8.29
C ASP A 141 -13.30 4.60 -7.11
N SER A 142 -13.15 5.19 -5.92
CA SER A 142 -13.86 4.76 -4.71
C SER A 142 -15.35 5.09 -4.76
N ILE A 143 -15.70 6.28 -5.25
CA ILE A 143 -17.10 6.66 -5.46
C ILE A 143 -17.74 5.79 -6.55
N ASP A 144 -17.02 5.48 -7.63
CA ASP A 144 -17.56 4.66 -8.71
C ASP A 144 -17.75 3.20 -8.29
N ARG A 145 -16.84 2.64 -7.48
CA ARG A 145 -17.05 1.33 -6.84
C ARG A 145 -18.28 1.32 -5.95
N TYR A 146 -18.43 2.33 -5.08
CA TYR A 146 -19.61 2.46 -4.23
C TYR A 146 -20.89 2.50 -5.07
N ARG A 147 -20.94 3.34 -6.11
CA ARG A 147 -22.11 3.47 -7.00
C ARG A 147 -22.43 2.18 -7.73
N LYS A 148 -21.42 1.40 -8.12
CA LYS A 148 -21.61 0.10 -8.77
C LYS A 148 -22.34 -0.90 -7.85
N VAL A 149 -22.09 -0.82 -6.53
CA VAL A 149 -22.70 -1.73 -5.54
C VAL A 149 -24.07 -1.23 -5.08
N PHE A 150 -24.22 0.06 -4.79
CA PHE A 150 -25.43 0.61 -4.18
C PHE A 150 -26.39 1.27 -5.18
N HIS A 151 -26.00 1.35 -6.46
CA HIS A 151 -26.74 1.98 -7.55
C HIS A 151 -27.12 3.47 -7.30
N ARG A 152 -26.45 4.12 -6.34
CA ARG A 152 -26.66 5.52 -5.95
C ARG A 152 -25.37 6.13 -5.39
N PRO A 153 -25.19 7.46 -5.45
CA PRO A 153 -24.06 8.10 -4.81
C PRO A 153 -24.17 8.04 -3.27
N PRO A 154 -23.04 8.06 -2.55
CA PRO A 154 -23.05 8.15 -1.10
C PRO A 154 -23.68 9.48 -0.66
N LEU A 155 -24.45 9.45 0.43
CA LEU A 155 -25.06 10.65 0.99
C LEU A 155 -24.01 11.60 1.59
N ALA A 156 -22.99 11.01 2.21
CA ALA A 156 -21.89 11.73 2.82
C ALA A 156 -20.55 11.05 2.54
N VAL A 157 -19.49 11.83 2.31
CA VAL A 157 -18.12 11.35 2.12
C VAL A 157 -17.18 12.08 3.07
N SER A 158 -16.33 11.33 3.80
CA SER A 158 -15.34 11.92 4.69
C SER A 158 -14.00 11.25 4.49
N THR A 159 -12.97 12.04 4.18
CA THR A 159 -11.61 11.53 3.91
C THR A 159 -10.59 12.21 4.80
N ASP A 160 -9.37 11.70 4.78
CA ASP A 160 -8.23 12.45 5.32
C ASP A 160 -7.77 13.55 4.36
N ARG A 161 -6.80 14.35 4.83
CA ARG A 161 -6.24 15.49 4.09
C ARG A 161 -5.46 15.11 2.83
N GLY A 162 -4.99 13.87 2.73
CA GLY A 162 -4.23 13.38 1.59
C GLY A 162 -5.07 13.27 0.32
N PHE A 163 -6.38 13.08 0.48
CA PHE A 163 -7.36 13.05 -0.61
C PHE A 163 -7.76 14.44 -1.13
N TYR A 164 -7.21 15.53 -0.59
CA TYR A 164 -7.58 16.87 -1.04
C TYR A 164 -7.02 17.19 -2.44
N SER A 165 -7.92 17.54 -3.35
CA SER A 165 -7.67 18.31 -4.57
C SER A 165 -8.93 19.14 -4.88
N LYS A 166 -8.80 20.21 -5.68
CA LYS A 166 -9.98 20.95 -6.15
C LYS A 166 -10.86 20.04 -7.00
N ASP A 167 -10.23 19.27 -7.88
CA ASP A 167 -10.87 18.30 -8.78
C ASP A 167 -11.69 17.27 -8.00
N ASN A 168 -11.22 16.78 -6.85
CA ASN A 168 -12.00 15.86 -6.02
C ASN A 168 -13.25 16.51 -5.42
N GLU A 169 -13.18 17.77 -4.99
CA GLU A 169 -14.37 18.48 -4.49
C GLU A 169 -15.37 18.76 -5.61
N GLU A 170 -14.89 19.13 -6.80
CA GLU A 170 -15.73 19.32 -7.99
C GLU A 170 -16.36 18.00 -8.45
N MET A 171 -15.58 16.93 -8.51
CA MET A 171 -16.04 15.57 -8.83
C MET A 171 -17.14 15.11 -7.86
N LEU A 172 -16.97 15.31 -6.55
CA LEU A 172 -18.00 14.95 -5.57
C LEU A 172 -19.30 15.72 -5.77
N ARG A 173 -19.22 17.02 -6.11
CA ARG A 173 -20.40 17.82 -6.45
C ARG A 173 -21.07 17.30 -7.74
N GLY A 174 -20.28 17.04 -8.78
CA GLY A 174 -20.76 16.52 -10.07
C GLY A 174 -21.37 15.12 -9.97
N LYS A 175 -20.90 14.26 -9.05
CA LYS A 175 -21.49 12.94 -8.76
C LYS A 175 -22.64 13.01 -7.73
N TYR A 176 -23.17 14.20 -7.44
CA TYR A 176 -24.33 14.43 -6.57
C TYR A 176 -24.18 13.94 -5.12
N VAL A 177 -22.95 13.98 -4.58
CA VAL A 177 -22.70 13.70 -3.16
C VAL A 177 -23.18 14.88 -2.33
N ARG A 178 -24.24 14.68 -1.52
CA ARG A 178 -24.90 15.77 -0.76
C ARG A 178 -23.97 16.41 0.27
N GLN A 179 -23.13 15.61 0.92
CA GLN A 179 -22.24 16.09 1.99
C GLN A 179 -20.84 15.55 1.81
N PHE A 180 -19.83 16.39 2.00
CA PHE A 180 -18.47 15.90 2.11
C PHE A 180 -17.61 16.72 3.06
N ALA A 181 -16.59 16.07 3.61
CA ALA A 181 -15.57 16.65 4.46
C ALA A 181 -14.18 16.12 4.05
N ILE A 182 -13.43 16.96 3.34
CA ILE A 182 -12.03 16.70 2.95
C ILE A 182 -11.19 17.85 3.52
N PRO A 183 -10.30 17.63 4.52
CA PRO A 183 -9.51 18.73 5.08
C PRO A 183 -8.49 19.29 4.07
N LYS A 184 -8.41 20.61 3.90
CA LYS A 184 -7.41 21.23 3.03
C LYS A 184 -6.03 21.25 3.72
N PRO A 185 -4.97 20.71 3.12
CA PRO A 185 -3.62 20.84 3.63
C PRO A 185 -3.08 22.27 3.45
N GLY A 186 -2.17 22.69 4.33
CA GLY A 186 -1.48 23.99 4.22
C GLY A 186 -2.33 25.21 4.61
N LYS A 187 -2.08 26.33 3.94
CA LYS A 187 -2.76 27.62 4.22
C LYS A 187 -4.23 27.56 3.80
N ARG A 188 -5.12 28.01 4.69
CA ARG A 188 -6.58 28.01 4.53
C ARG A 188 -7.10 29.44 4.48
N SER A 189 -7.96 29.74 3.50
CA SER A 189 -8.70 31.01 3.43
C SER A 189 -9.68 31.13 4.60
N ALA A 190 -10.19 32.34 4.85
CA ALA A 190 -11.19 32.58 5.88
C ALA A 190 -12.45 31.71 5.65
N GLU A 191 -12.94 31.68 4.42
CA GLU A 191 -14.06 30.81 3.99
C GLU A 191 -13.78 29.33 4.27
N ARG A 192 -12.57 28.85 3.94
CA ARG A 192 -12.22 27.45 4.19
C ARG A 192 -12.18 27.14 5.69
N LYS A 193 -11.67 28.06 6.51
CA LYS A 193 -11.69 27.91 7.97
C LYS A 193 -13.11 27.84 8.49
N GLN A 194 -14.03 28.67 7.98
CA GLN A 194 -15.44 28.66 8.36
C GLN A 194 -16.15 27.35 7.95
N LEU A 195 -15.87 26.85 6.73
CA LEU A 195 -16.39 25.56 6.27
C LEU A 195 -15.90 24.41 7.17
N GLU A 196 -14.59 24.34 7.42
CA GLU A 196 -13.98 23.28 8.25
C GLU A 196 -14.36 23.38 9.73
N SER A 197 -14.74 24.57 10.21
CA SER A 197 -15.21 24.79 11.58
C SER A 197 -16.70 24.50 11.78
N SER A 198 -17.47 24.34 10.71
CA SER A 198 -18.90 24.03 10.76
C SER A 198 -19.17 22.71 11.48
N SER A 199 -20.30 22.64 12.19
CA SER A 199 -20.71 21.44 12.95
C SER A 199 -20.82 20.19 12.06
N ARG A 200 -21.29 20.36 10.82
CA ARG A 200 -21.40 19.28 9.83
C ARG A 200 -20.04 18.70 9.47
N PHE A 201 -19.08 19.56 9.13
CA PHE A 201 -17.73 19.15 8.76
C PHE A 201 -17.03 18.44 9.93
N LYS A 202 -17.12 19.02 11.13
CA LYS A 202 -16.58 18.44 12.36
C LYS A 202 -17.18 17.06 12.66
N ARG A 203 -18.50 16.88 12.49
CA ARG A 203 -19.16 15.58 12.71
C ARG A 203 -18.62 14.50 11.76
N LEU A 204 -18.53 14.80 10.46
CA LEU A 204 -17.99 13.88 9.46
C LEU A 204 -16.51 13.53 9.73
N GLN A 205 -15.71 14.50 10.16
CA GLN A 205 -14.31 14.26 10.51
C GLN A 205 -14.14 13.48 11.82
N LYS A 206 -14.99 13.73 12.82
CA LYS A 206 -15.02 12.94 14.06
C LYS A 206 -15.34 11.48 13.77
N TRP A 207 -16.31 11.22 12.89
CA TRP A 207 -16.62 9.86 12.45
C TRP A 207 -15.45 9.22 11.69
N ARG A 208 -14.83 9.95 10.74
CA ARG A 208 -13.68 9.46 9.95
C ARG A 208 -12.47 9.12 10.81
N ALA A 209 -12.25 9.82 11.93
CA ALA A 209 -11.17 9.49 12.86
C ALA A 209 -11.28 8.04 13.39
N GLY A 210 -12.50 7.51 13.53
CA GLY A 210 -12.72 6.11 13.94
C GLY A 210 -12.22 5.08 12.92
N GLY A 211 -12.08 5.43 11.64
CA GLY A 211 -11.55 4.53 10.61
C GLY A 211 -10.10 4.10 10.85
N GLU A 212 -9.31 4.91 11.57
CA GLU A 212 -7.96 4.49 12.01
C GLU A 212 -8.02 3.32 13.01
N GLY A 213 -9.07 3.30 13.84
CA GLY A 213 -9.38 2.19 14.73
C GLY A 213 -9.69 0.92 13.94
N THR A 214 -10.53 1.02 12.91
CA THR A 214 -10.86 -0.08 11.99
C THR A 214 -9.62 -0.61 11.27
N ILE A 215 -8.80 0.26 10.67
CA ILE A 215 -7.54 -0.13 10.01
C ILE A 215 -6.60 -0.83 11.01
N GLY A 216 -6.48 -0.30 12.22
CA GLY A 216 -5.68 -0.90 13.27
C GLY A 216 -6.18 -2.30 13.66
N LEU A 217 -7.49 -2.46 13.78
CA LEU A 217 -8.14 -3.73 14.08
C LEU A 217 -7.95 -4.75 12.95
N LEU A 218 -8.19 -4.36 11.70
CA LEU A 218 -7.97 -5.19 10.52
C LEU A 218 -6.52 -5.71 10.45
N LYS A 219 -5.55 -4.86 10.76
CA LYS A 219 -4.13 -5.24 10.82
C LYS A 219 -3.84 -6.23 11.95
N ARG A 220 -4.36 -5.99 13.15
CA ARG A 220 -4.03 -6.78 14.35
C ARG A 220 -4.75 -8.12 14.43
N LYS A 221 -6.04 -8.16 14.07
CA LYS A 221 -6.91 -9.33 14.26
C LYS A 221 -7.30 -10.05 12.98
N TYR A 222 -7.30 -9.36 11.83
CA TYR A 222 -7.84 -9.91 10.58
C TYR A 222 -6.78 -10.13 9.50
N GLY A 223 -5.48 -10.03 9.83
CA GLY A 223 -4.41 -10.44 8.92
C GLY A 223 -3.90 -9.37 7.94
N LEU A 224 -4.41 -8.13 7.98
CA LEU A 224 -3.91 -7.06 7.08
C LEU A 224 -2.50 -6.55 7.43
N ARG A 225 -1.87 -7.05 8.50
CA ARG A 225 -0.47 -6.70 8.82
C ARG A 225 0.53 -7.35 7.86
N ARG A 226 0.23 -8.54 7.34
CA ARG A 226 1.11 -9.29 6.43
C ARG A 226 0.28 -10.26 5.60
N SER A 227 0.29 -10.09 4.28
CA SER A 227 -0.25 -11.10 3.37
C SER A 227 0.62 -12.35 3.38
N LEU A 228 0.00 -13.52 3.48
CA LEU A 228 0.67 -14.80 3.26
C LEU A 228 0.61 -15.22 1.79
N PHE A 229 -0.32 -14.65 1.03
CA PHE A 229 -0.50 -14.95 -0.38
C PHE A 229 0.40 -14.05 -1.22
N ARG A 230 0.93 -14.60 -2.32
CA ARG A 230 1.94 -13.95 -3.16
C ARG A 230 1.31 -13.37 -4.43
N GLY A 231 1.95 -12.33 -4.96
CA GLY A 231 1.52 -11.64 -6.19
C GLY A 231 0.24 -10.83 -6.02
N THR A 232 -0.16 -10.13 -7.07
CA THR A 232 -1.37 -9.29 -7.10
C THR A 232 -2.65 -10.08 -6.82
N PRO A 233 -2.90 -11.24 -7.49
CA PRO A 233 -4.13 -12.01 -7.25
C PRO A 233 -4.20 -12.52 -5.82
N GLY A 234 -3.05 -12.99 -5.29
CA GLY A 234 -2.94 -13.47 -3.92
C GLY A 234 -3.20 -12.36 -2.89
N ASN A 235 -2.60 -11.18 -3.07
CA ASN A 235 -2.85 -10.04 -2.18
C ASN A 235 -4.31 -9.57 -2.25
N ASN A 236 -4.92 -9.54 -3.44
CA ASN A 236 -6.34 -9.21 -3.60
C ASN A 236 -7.23 -10.17 -2.81
N CYS A 237 -7.00 -11.47 -2.98
CA CYS A 237 -7.73 -12.52 -2.27
C CYS A 237 -7.53 -12.41 -0.75
N TRP A 238 -6.29 -12.21 -0.30
CA TRP A 238 -5.97 -12.06 1.12
C TRP A 238 -6.71 -10.88 1.75
N VAL A 239 -6.66 -9.71 1.12
CA VAL A 239 -7.36 -8.51 1.59
C VAL A 239 -8.87 -8.72 1.60
N ALA A 240 -9.43 -9.35 0.56
CA ALA A 240 -10.84 -9.68 0.48
C ALA A 240 -11.29 -10.58 1.64
N LEU A 241 -10.56 -11.67 1.92
CA LEU A 241 -10.87 -12.61 3.00
C LEU A 241 -10.76 -11.96 4.40
N SER A 242 -9.75 -11.11 4.59
CA SER A 242 -9.60 -10.30 5.81
C SER A 242 -10.80 -9.40 6.05
N ILE A 243 -11.26 -8.70 5.01
CA ILE A 243 -12.41 -7.80 5.07
C ILE A 243 -13.70 -8.58 5.28
N LEU A 244 -13.88 -9.70 4.57
CA LEU A 244 -15.06 -10.55 4.70
C LEU A 244 -15.23 -11.04 6.15
N THR A 245 -14.16 -11.57 6.74
CA THR A 245 -14.16 -12.05 8.13
C THR A 245 -14.46 -10.92 9.12
N TYR A 246 -13.91 -9.73 8.88
CA TYR A 246 -14.21 -8.54 9.68
C TYR A 246 -15.69 -8.16 9.59
N ASN A 247 -16.21 -8.04 8.36
CA ASN A 247 -17.61 -7.66 8.12
C ASN A 247 -18.58 -8.65 8.74
N PHE A 248 -18.34 -9.97 8.64
CA PHE A 248 -19.18 -10.97 9.31
C PHE A 248 -19.23 -10.77 10.83
N THR A 249 -18.08 -10.51 11.45
CA THR A 249 -18.03 -10.23 12.90
C THR A 249 -18.82 -8.97 13.25
N ARG A 250 -18.70 -7.91 12.44
CA ARG A 250 -19.40 -6.63 12.66
C ARG A 250 -20.91 -6.77 12.49
N ILE A 251 -21.35 -7.43 11.42
CA ILE A 251 -22.77 -7.67 11.16
C ILE A 251 -23.39 -8.48 12.31
N ALA A 252 -22.73 -9.56 12.75
CA ALA A 252 -23.21 -10.35 13.89
C ALA A 252 -23.34 -9.50 15.17
N THR A 253 -22.41 -8.58 15.41
CA THR A 253 -22.46 -7.67 16.56
C THR A 253 -23.65 -6.70 16.46
N LEU A 254 -23.87 -6.10 15.29
CA LEU A 254 -24.98 -5.17 15.04
C LEU A 254 -26.34 -5.85 15.16
N SER A 255 -26.46 -7.11 14.72
CA SER A 255 -27.69 -7.89 14.86
C SER A 255 -28.06 -8.16 16.32
N LEU A 256 -27.06 -8.34 17.21
CA LEU A 256 -27.30 -8.51 18.64
C LEU A 256 -27.71 -7.20 19.32
N GLU A 257 -27.17 -6.07 18.88
CA GLU A 257 -27.50 -4.74 19.41
C GLU A 257 -28.89 -4.24 18.97
N THR A 258 -29.43 -4.75 17.85
CA THR A 258 -30.74 -4.35 17.32
C THR A 258 -31.89 -5.28 17.74
N GLY A 259 -31.57 -6.47 18.27
CA GLY A 259 -32.55 -7.44 18.80
C GLY A 259 -32.86 -7.28 20.30
N SER A 260 -32.23 -6.31 20.96
CA SER A 260 -32.43 -5.92 22.37
C SER A 260 -33.04 -4.53 22.47
#